data_AF-S4RUV9-F1
#
_entry.id   AF-S4RUV9-F1
#
_cell.length_a   1.000
_cell.length_b   1.000
_cell.length_c   1.000
_cell.angle_alpha   90.00
_cell.angle_beta   90.00
_cell.angle_gamma   90.00
#
_symmetry.space_group_name_H-M   'P 1'
#
loop_
_entity.id
_entity.type
_entity.pdbx_description
1 polymer ?
#
loop_
_entity_poly.entity_id
_entity_poly.type
_entity_poly.pdbx_seq_one_letter_code
_entity_poly.pdbx_strand_id
1 'polypeptide(L)'
;WAAAERACHRRFGRLASVTSAADNVALARLLSPRGTPGPRPSLWIGARRATLASPSAEAPSVPMLEFPERTDKKFARLHVPVPDLDAVTACLRVQCLDPQPGILTLFSYAAPDFTNAFQLRANVPSAAGEALQVALIVHGKHGPYRPLRSLADGRWRHVCVAWGGRDGSWAIYVDGAKRESGRGLNTGSKIAGGGVFIIAQ
;
A
#
# COMPACT_ATOMS: atom_id res chain seq x y z
N TRP A 1 4.01 14.16 -9.66
CA TRP A 1 4.27 13.87 -8.24
C TRP A 1 3.38 14.63 -7.28
N ALA A 2 3.46 15.97 -7.19
CA ALA A 2 2.58 16.74 -6.29
C ALA A 2 1.07 16.48 -6.49
N ALA A 3 0.62 16.23 -7.73
CA ALA A 3 -0.77 15.85 -8.01
C ALA A 3 -1.14 14.45 -7.50
N ALA A 4 -0.23 13.47 -7.62
CA ALA A 4 -0.41 12.11 -7.12
C ALA A 4 -0.36 12.08 -5.58
N GLU A 5 0.54 12.85 -4.97
CA GLU A 5 0.64 13.04 -3.53
C GLU A 5 -0.63 13.71 -2.97
N ARG A 6 -1.12 14.77 -3.62
CA ARG A 6 -2.44 15.37 -3.30
C ARG A 6 -3.59 14.38 -3.48
N ALA A 7 -3.57 13.55 -4.52
CA ALA A 7 -4.59 12.52 -4.74
C ALA A 7 -4.55 11.43 -3.67
N CYS A 8 -3.35 11.03 -3.24
CA CYS A 8 -3.14 10.09 -2.14
C CYS A 8 -3.69 10.68 -0.82
N HIS A 9 -3.31 11.92 -0.48
CA HIS A 9 -3.85 12.61 0.71
C HIS A 9 -5.36 12.81 0.69
N ARG A 10 -5.98 12.95 -0.49
CA ARG A 10 -7.45 13.02 -0.65
C ARG A 10 -8.14 11.67 -0.57
N ARG A 11 -7.43 10.56 -0.82
CA ARG A 11 -7.98 9.19 -0.83
C ARG A 11 -7.69 8.40 0.44
N PHE A 12 -6.71 8.80 1.24
CA PHE A 12 -6.67 8.37 2.64
C PHE A 12 -7.85 9.01 3.36
N GLY A 13 -8.84 8.19 3.70
CA GLY A 13 -10.07 8.63 4.31
C GLY A 13 -9.82 9.60 5.45
N ARG A 14 -10.40 10.80 5.36
CA ARG A 14 -10.55 11.67 6.52
C ARG A 14 -11.74 11.16 7.32
N LEU A 15 -11.55 11.02 8.63
CA LEU A 15 -12.65 10.76 9.54
C LEU A 15 -13.57 11.99 9.54
N ALA A 16 -14.70 11.92 8.84
CA ALA A 16 -15.70 12.96 8.92
C ALA A 16 -16.43 12.82 10.27
N SER A 17 -16.37 13.86 11.11
CA SER A 17 -17.21 13.96 12.30
C SER A 17 -18.52 14.65 11.93
N VAL A 18 -19.64 13.96 12.09
CA VAL A 18 -20.98 14.55 11.92
C VAL A 18 -21.38 15.14 13.26
N THR A 19 -21.47 16.47 13.33
CA THR A 19 -21.80 17.19 14.57
C THR A 19 -23.14 17.92 14.51
N SER A 20 -23.74 18.02 13.33
CA SER A 20 -25.00 18.73 13.11
C SER A 20 -25.88 18.05 12.05
N ALA A 21 -27.17 18.41 12.02
CA ALA A 21 -28.09 18.01 10.96
C ALA A 21 -27.65 18.53 9.57
N ALA A 22 -26.96 19.68 9.51
CA ALA A 22 -26.39 20.20 8.28
C ALA A 22 -25.25 19.31 7.74
N ASP A 23 -24.41 18.77 8.62
CA ASP A 23 -23.35 17.82 8.25
C ASP A 23 -23.96 16.54 7.65
N ASN A 24 -25.07 16.05 8.21
CA ASN A 24 -25.80 14.89 7.67
C ASN A 24 -26.33 15.14 6.26
N VAL A 25 -26.89 16.32 5.99
CA VAL A 25 -27.39 16.68 4.66
C VAL A 25 -26.24 16.82 3.66
N ALA A 26 -25.11 17.40 4.06
CA ALA A 26 -23.91 17.52 3.22
C ALA A 26 -23.31 16.14 2.90
N LEU A 27 -23.25 15.24 3.89
CA LEU A 27 -22.80 13.87 3.76
C LEU A 27 -23.69 13.06 2.81
N ALA A 28 -25.01 13.15 2.97
CA ALA A 28 -25.97 12.49 2.09
C ALA A 28 -25.80 12.93 0.63
N ARG A 29 -25.56 14.23 0.37
CA ARG A 29 -25.27 14.75 -0.98
C ARG A 29 -23.96 14.21 -1.57
N LEU A 30 -22.97 13.93 -0.73
CA LEU A 30 -21.67 13.35 -1.11
C LEU A 30 -21.79 11.86 -1.45
N LEU A 31 -22.67 11.14 -0.77
CA LEU A 31 -22.94 9.71 -0.98
C LEU A 31 -23.95 9.46 -2.11
N SER A 32 -24.75 10.46 -2.48
CA SER A 32 -25.72 10.35 -3.57
C SER A 32 -25.02 10.05 -4.90
N PRO A 33 -25.55 9.10 -5.70
CA PRO A 33 -24.95 8.67 -6.96
C PRO A 33 -25.02 9.78 -8.00
N ARG A 34 -23.97 10.59 -8.10
CA ARG A 34 -23.80 11.50 -9.24
C ARG A 34 -23.04 10.77 -10.34
N GLY A 35 -23.75 10.04 -11.17
CA GLY A 35 -23.48 9.73 -12.60
C GLY A 35 -22.05 9.49 -13.12
N THR A 36 -21.01 9.34 -12.30
CA THR A 36 -19.62 9.22 -12.75
C THR A 36 -19.22 7.75 -12.78
N PRO A 37 -18.77 7.22 -13.93
CA PRO A 37 -18.17 5.89 -14.00
C PRO A 37 -16.83 5.90 -13.26
N GLY A 38 -16.67 5.06 -12.23
CA GLY A 38 -15.42 4.90 -11.50
C GLY A 38 -15.59 4.24 -10.12
N PRO A 39 -14.49 3.75 -9.50
CA PRO A 39 -14.54 3.17 -8.16
C PRO A 39 -14.97 4.22 -7.13
N ARG A 40 -15.98 3.89 -6.33
CA ARG A 40 -16.54 4.79 -5.31
C ARG A 40 -15.47 5.12 -4.26
N PRO A 41 -15.37 6.37 -3.80
CA PRO A 41 -14.48 6.70 -2.68
C PRO A 41 -14.98 6.00 -1.41
N SER A 42 -14.10 5.26 -0.73
CA SER A 42 -14.39 4.72 0.61
C SER A 42 -14.41 5.87 1.62
N LEU A 43 -15.56 6.12 2.25
CA LEU A 43 -15.74 7.18 3.24
C LEU A 43 -15.82 6.58 4.65
N TRP A 44 -14.97 7.07 5.56
CA TRP A 44 -14.97 6.68 6.97
C TRP A 44 -15.64 7.78 7.80
N ILE A 45 -16.75 7.46 8.46
CA ILE A 45 -17.51 8.40 9.31
C ILE A 45 -17.20 8.06 10.77
N GLY A 46 -16.71 9.03 11.53
CA GLY A 46 -16.50 8.88 12.96
C GLY A 46 -17.78 9.21 13.72
N ALA A 47 -18.39 8.22 14.36
CA ALA A 47 -19.43 8.47 15.34
C ALA A 47 -18.80 8.96 16.65
N ARG A 48 -19.27 10.09 17.21
CA ARG A 48 -19.05 10.37 18.63
C ARG A 48 -19.79 9.29 19.40
N ARG A 49 -19.04 8.41 20.08
CA ARG A 49 -19.61 7.43 21.02
C ARG A 49 -20.33 8.24 22.09
N ALA A 50 -21.66 8.27 22.06
CA ALA A 50 -22.41 8.66 23.25
C ALA A 50 -21.98 7.66 24.32
N THR A 51 -21.37 8.15 25.39
CA THR A 51 -21.00 7.35 26.55
C THR A 51 -22.28 6.90 27.23
N LEU A 52 -22.88 5.81 26.74
CA LEU A 52 -23.85 5.00 27.45
C LEU A 52 -23.82 3.58 26.85
N ALA A 53 -23.48 2.64 27.74
CA ALA A 53 -23.64 1.18 27.65
C ALA A 53 -22.46 0.31 27.14
N SER A 54 -21.90 -0.41 28.12
CA SER A 54 -21.32 -1.77 28.16
C SER A 54 -19.93 -2.07 27.54
N PRO A 55 -18.98 -2.64 28.33
CA PRO A 55 -17.64 -3.03 27.88
C PRO A 55 -17.60 -4.44 27.27
N SER A 56 -18.44 -4.72 26.27
CA SER A 56 -18.47 -6.04 25.59
C SER A 56 -18.69 -5.97 24.09
N ALA A 57 -18.57 -4.79 23.46
CA ALA A 57 -18.42 -4.74 22.01
C ALA A 57 -16.93 -4.94 21.71
N GLU A 58 -16.51 -6.19 21.46
CA GLU A 58 -15.24 -6.48 20.79
C GLU A 58 -15.10 -5.50 19.62
N ALA A 59 -14.03 -4.70 19.64
CA ALA A 59 -13.76 -3.83 18.51
C ALA A 59 -13.69 -4.70 17.25
N PRO A 60 -14.32 -4.34 16.13
CA PRO A 60 -14.32 -5.17 14.94
C PRO A 60 -12.87 -5.48 14.55
N SER A 61 -12.48 -6.74 14.70
CA SER A 61 -11.16 -7.23 14.31
C SER A 61 -11.07 -7.14 12.79
N VAL A 62 -10.22 -6.27 12.26
CA VAL A 62 -9.96 -6.23 10.83
C VAL A 62 -9.23 -7.54 10.47
N PRO A 63 -9.78 -8.40 9.61
CA PRO A 63 -9.12 -9.64 9.24
C PRO A 63 -7.78 -9.32 8.57
N MET A 64 -6.74 -10.06 8.97
CA MET A 64 -5.38 -9.90 8.49
C MET A 64 -4.88 -11.22 7.88
N LEU A 65 -3.95 -11.10 6.93
CA LEU A 65 -3.25 -12.25 6.37
C LEU A 65 -1.98 -12.48 7.19
N GLU A 66 -1.78 -13.72 7.63
CA GLU A 66 -0.60 -14.14 8.38
C GLU A 66 0.25 -15.10 7.55
N PHE A 67 1.55 -14.84 7.56
CA PHE A 67 2.56 -15.64 6.85
C PHE A 67 3.65 -16.02 7.87
N PRO A 68 3.39 -17.01 8.76
CA PRO A 68 4.28 -17.34 9.87
C PRO A 68 5.55 -18.07 9.42
N GLU A 69 5.50 -18.73 8.27
CA GLU A 69 6.59 -19.51 7.71
C GLU A 69 7.06 -18.92 6.39
N ARG A 70 8.37 -18.98 6.15
CA ARG A 70 8.96 -18.64 4.86
C ARG A 70 8.72 -19.80 3.88
N THR A 71 7.91 -19.57 2.85
CA THR A 71 7.57 -20.57 1.84
C THR A 71 7.21 -19.91 0.51
N ASP A 72 7.45 -20.61 -0.59
CA ASP A 72 7.05 -20.26 -1.94
C ASP A 72 5.60 -20.70 -2.28
N LYS A 73 4.90 -21.36 -1.35
CA LYS A 73 3.56 -21.94 -1.56
C LYS A 73 2.43 -21.18 -0.86
N LYS A 74 2.73 -20.29 0.08
CA LYS A 74 1.72 -19.52 0.85
C LYS A 74 1.77 -18.06 0.43
N PHE A 75 0.75 -17.64 -0.29
CA PHE A 75 0.60 -16.29 -0.79
C PHE A 75 -0.88 -15.95 -0.94
N ALA A 76 -1.21 -14.67 -1.02
CA ALA A 76 -2.56 -14.23 -1.33
C ALA A 76 -2.61 -13.59 -2.72
N ARG A 77 -3.59 -14.01 -3.53
CA ARG A 77 -3.83 -13.45 -4.86
C ARG A 77 -4.96 -12.43 -4.81
N LEU A 78 -4.67 -11.22 -5.29
CA LEU A 78 -5.69 -10.19 -5.46
C LEU A 78 -6.48 -10.44 -6.75
N HIS A 79 -7.80 -10.55 -6.63
CA HIS A 79 -8.71 -10.77 -7.76
C HIS A 79 -9.26 -9.45 -8.26
N VAL A 80 -8.35 -8.55 -8.66
CA VAL A 80 -8.70 -7.22 -9.15
C VAL A 80 -8.12 -7.06 -10.55
N PRO A 81 -8.92 -6.68 -11.56
CA PRO A 81 -8.41 -6.35 -12.88
C PRO A 81 -7.43 -5.18 -12.79
N VAL A 82 -6.21 -5.38 -13.27
CA VAL A 82 -5.17 -4.35 -13.35
C VAL A 82 -5.13 -3.83 -14.79
N PRO A 83 -5.38 -2.53 -15.05
CA PRO A 83 -5.24 -1.96 -16.39
C PRO A 83 -3.76 -1.71 -16.72
N ASP A 84 -3.45 -1.29 -17.94
CA ASP A 84 -2.12 -0.76 -18.26
C ASP A 84 -1.79 0.47 -17.39
N LEU A 85 -0.57 0.51 -16.85
CA LEU A 85 -0.14 1.51 -15.89
C LEU A 85 1.03 2.33 -16.43
N ASP A 86 0.75 3.59 -16.80
CA ASP A 86 1.77 4.62 -17.01
C ASP A 86 2.41 5.10 -15.69
N ALA A 87 1.67 4.92 -14.59
CA ALA A 87 2.10 5.20 -13.23
C ALA A 87 1.26 4.35 -12.26
N VAL A 88 1.83 4.02 -11.10
CA VAL A 88 1.16 3.20 -10.09
C VAL A 88 1.48 3.69 -8.69
N THR A 89 0.53 3.52 -7.77
CA THR A 89 0.76 3.61 -6.33
C THR A 89 0.12 2.39 -5.69
N ALA A 90 0.89 1.65 -4.90
CA ALA A 90 0.44 0.48 -4.16
C ALA A 90 0.73 0.69 -2.67
N CYS A 91 -0.24 0.36 -1.82
CA CYS A 91 -0.14 0.52 -0.37
C CYS A 91 -0.56 -0.76 0.35
N LEU A 92 0.10 -1.06 1.45
CA LEU A 92 -0.25 -2.12 2.38
C LEU A 92 -0.05 -1.67 3.83
N ARG A 93 -0.81 -2.26 4.74
CA ARG A 93 -0.45 -2.30 6.15
C ARG A 93 0.27 -3.61 6.40
N VAL A 94 1.46 -3.53 6.98
CA VAL A 94 2.34 -4.68 7.22
C VAL A 94 2.90 -4.60 8.62
N GLN A 95 3.02 -5.77 9.26
CA GLN A 95 3.73 -5.95 10.52
C GLN A 95 4.73 -7.07 10.28
N CYS A 96 6.03 -6.78 10.43
CA CYS A 96 7.07 -7.80 10.38
C CYS A 96 7.47 -8.16 11.81
N LEU A 97 7.27 -9.42 12.18
CA LEU A 97 7.69 -9.99 13.46
C LEU A 97 8.87 -10.92 13.20
N ASP A 98 10.01 -10.67 13.83
CA ASP A 98 11.25 -11.48 13.73
C ASP A 98 11.53 -12.07 12.33
N PRO A 99 11.69 -11.22 11.30
CA PRO A 99 11.92 -11.71 9.96
C PRO A 99 13.25 -12.48 9.90
N GLN A 100 13.23 -13.68 9.32
CA GLN A 100 14.44 -14.47 9.09
C GLN A 100 15.34 -13.80 8.03
N PRO A 101 16.68 -13.95 8.11
CA PRO A 101 17.59 -13.39 7.12
C PRO A 101 17.26 -13.78 5.67
N GLY A 102 17.55 -12.87 4.73
CA GLY A 102 17.36 -13.05 3.30
C GLY A 102 16.25 -12.19 2.69
N ILE A 103 15.82 -12.55 1.49
CA ILE A 103 14.87 -11.73 0.71
C ILE A 103 13.42 -12.04 1.09
N LEU A 104 12.61 -11.00 1.31
CA LEU A 104 11.16 -11.08 1.50
C LEU A 104 10.47 -10.27 0.40
N THR A 105 9.39 -10.78 -0.18
CA THR A 105 8.57 -10.01 -1.12
C THR A 105 7.30 -9.56 -0.43
N LEU A 106 7.14 -8.25 -0.21
CA LEU A 106 5.93 -7.71 0.43
C LEU A 106 4.73 -7.85 -0.51
N PHE A 107 4.94 -7.51 -1.77
CA PHE A 107 4.00 -7.79 -2.85
C PHE A 107 4.73 -7.91 -4.18
N SER A 108 4.10 -8.60 -5.13
CA SER A 108 4.56 -8.70 -6.51
C SER A 108 3.40 -8.63 -7.49
N TYR A 109 3.66 -8.10 -8.67
CA TYR A 109 2.77 -8.12 -9.81
C TYR A 109 3.52 -8.66 -11.03
N ALA A 110 2.94 -9.70 -11.62
CA ALA A 110 3.41 -10.31 -12.85
C ALA A 110 2.46 -9.91 -13.98
N ALA A 111 2.99 -9.21 -14.97
CA ALA A 111 2.26 -8.89 -16.19
C ALA A 111 2.36 -10.06 -17.19
N PRO A 112 1.43 -10.17 -18.17
CA PRO A 112 1.47 -11.23 -19.18
C PRO A 112 2.77 -11.25 -19.99
N ASP A 113 3.38 -10.08 -20.20
CA ASP A 113 4.62 -9.89 -20.95
C ASP A 113 5.88 -9.98 -20.09
N PHE A 114 5.77 -9.82 -18.76
CA PHE A 114 6.92 -9.82 -17.87
C PHE A 114 6.58 -10.17 -16.41
N THR A 115 7.20 -11.23 -15.88
CA THR A 115 6.88 -11.78 -14.55
C THR A 115 7.28 -10.90 -13.37
N ASN A 116 8.37 -10.13 -13.48
CA ASN A 116 8.82 -9.20 -12.44
C ASN A 116 8.43 -7.75 -12.78
N ALA A 117 7.17 -7.54 -13.19
CA ALA A 117 6.70 -6.25 -13.69
C ALA A 117 6.70 -5.15 -12.61
N PHE A 118 6.28 -5.46 -11.38
CA PHE A 118 6.28 -4.50 -10.28
C PHE A 118 6.35 -5.20 -8.91
N GLN A 119 7.35 -4.91 -8.09
CA GLN A 119 7.55 -5.60 -6.81
C GLN A 119 8.11 -4.67 -5.73
N LEU A 120 7.72 -4.94 -4.48
CA LEU A 120 8.38 -4.37 -3.31
C LEU A 120 9.07 -5.50 -2.55
N ARG A 121 10.41 -5.48 -2.53
CA ARG A 121 11.22 -6.47 -1.82
C ARG A 121 11.93 -5.86 -0.64
N ALA A 122 12.10 -6.67 0.40
CA ALA A 122 12.96 -6.40 1.52
C ALA A 122 14.13 -7.40 1.54
N ASN A 123 15.30 -6.94 1.94
CA ASN A 123 16.44 -7.77 2.32
C ASN A 123 16.62 -7.63 3.82
N VAL A 124 16.54 -8.76 4.51
CA VAL A 124 16.75 -8.88 5.96
C VAL A 124 18.21 -9.27 6.16
N PRO A 125 19.05 -8.38 6.70
CA PRO A 125 20.46 -8.70 6.92
C PRO A 125 20.63 -9.84 7.93
N SER A 126 21.69 -10.63 7.78
CA SER A 126 22.05 -11.68 8.74
C SER A 126 22.71 -11.14 10.01
N ALA A 127 23.31 -9.95 9.94
CA ALA A 127 23.97 -9.31 11.07
C ALA A 127 22.95 -8.62 11.99
N ALA A 128 23.03 -8.92 13.28
CA ALA A 128 22.19 -8.31 14.29
C ALA A 128 22.41 -6.78 14.33
N GLY A 129 21.32 -6.02 14.43
CA GLY A 129 21.35 -4.55 14.50
C GLY A 129 21.40 -3.82 13.16
N GLU A 130 21.56 -4.53 12.04
CA GLU A 130 21.39 -3.94 10.72
C GLU A 130 19.92 -3.72 10.37
N ALA A 131 19.65 -2.61 9.66
CA ALA A 131 18.30 -2.27 9.26
C ALA A 131 17.83 -3.15 8.11
N LEU A 132 16.58 -3.63 8.17
CA LEU A 132 15.89 -4.19 7.02
C LEU A 132 15.95 -3.20 5.85
N GLN A 133 16.40 -3.66 4.69
CA GLN A 133 16.57 -2.83 3.51
C GLN A 133 15.44 -3.08 2.53
N VAL A 134 14.87 -2.04 1.92
CA VAL A 134 13.77 -2.18 0.96
C VAL A 134 14.15 -1.62 -0.40
N ALA A 135 13.71 -2.29 -1.46
CA ALA A 135 13.86 -1.84 -2.84
C ALA A 135 12.54 -1.97 -3.60
N LEU A 136 12.24 -0.94 -4.40
CA LEU A 136 11.20 -1.01 -5.43
C LEU A 136 11.82 -1.58 -6.71
N ILE A 137 11.16 -2.56 -7.31
CA ILE A 137 11.59 -3.18 -8.56
C ILE A 137 10.51 -2.94 -9.61
N VAL A 138 10.92 -2.48 -10.79
CA VAL A 138 10.02 -2.23 -11.91
C VAL A 138 10.59 -2.84 -13.17
N HIS A 139 9.84 -3.75 -13.78
CA HIS A 139 10.24 -4.49 -14.98
C HIS A 139 11.64 -5.12 -14.81
N GLY A 140 11.85 -5.78 -13.67
CA GLY A 140 13.12 -6.44 -13.32
C GLY A 140 14.28 -5.50 -12.98
N LYS A 141 14.12 -4.18 -13.15
CA LYS A 141 15.14 -3.19 -12.76
C LYS A 141 15.00 -2.86 -11.29
N HIS A 142 16.09 -3.00 -10.56
CA HIS A 142 16.13 -2.73 -9.13
C HIS A 142 16.36 -1.25 -8.87
N GLY A 143 15.45 -0.64 -8.11
CA GLY A 143 15.78 0.53 -7.32
C GLY A 143 16.83 0.15 -6.26
N PRO A 144 17.53 1.13 -5.70
CA PRO A 144 18.53 0.84 -4.69
C PRO A 144 17.88 0.31 -3.41
N TYR A 145 18.52 -0.68 -2.77
CA TYR A 145 18.13 -1.11 -1.43
C TYR A 145 18.44 -0.01 -0.43
N ARG A 146 17.45 0.34 0.38
CA ARG A 146 17.52 1.45 1.34
C ARG A 146 17.09 1.01 2.74
N PRO A 147 17.84 1.37 3.79
CA PRO A 147 17.53 0.93 5.15
C PRO A 147 16.24 1.57 5.65
N LEU A 148 15.27 0.74 6.07
CA LEU A 148 14.00 1.16 6.68
C LEU A 148 13.78 0.44 8.01
N ARG A 149 14.51 0.90 9.05
CA ARG A 149 14.42 0.36 10.42
C ARG A 149 12.99 0.25 10.95
N SER A 150 12.15 1.23 10.60
CA SER A 150 10.77 1.30 11.06
C SER A 150 9.91 0.11 10.63
N LEU A 151 10.29 -0.66 9.61
CA LEU A 151 9.51 -1.81 9.14
C LEU A 151 9.72 -3.10 9.95
N ALA A 152 10.81 -3.17 10.72
CA ALA A 152 11.17 -4.34 11.52
C ALA A 152 11.08 -4.06 13.04
N ASP A 153 10.25 -3.08 13.45
CA ASP A 153 10.08 -2.71 14.86
C ASP A 153 8.91 -3.43 15.54
N GLY A 154 8.37 -4.47 14.90
CA GLY A 154 7.25 -5.26 15.41
C GLY A 154 5.90 -4.53 15.41
N ARG A 155 5.79 -3.30 14.89
CA ARG A 155 4.55 -2.53 14.84
C ARG A 155 3.90 -2.59 13.46
N TRP A 156 2.59 -2.42 13.42
CA TRP A 156 1.88 -2.18 12.17
C TRP A 156 2.35 -0.88 11.52
N ARG A 157 2.85 -0.98 10.29
CA ARG A 157 3.27 0.15 9.47
C ARG A 157 2.43 0.25 8.22
N HIS A 158 2.11 1.47 7.84
CA HIS A 158 1.45 1.74 6.58
C HIS A 158 2.49 2.13 5.53
N VAL A 159 2.70 1.25 4.55
CA VAL A 159 3.73 1.38 3.52
C VAL A 159 3.06 1.66 2.19
N CYS A 160 3.49 2.70 1.50
CA CYS A 160 3.09 2.99 0.13
C CYS A 160 4.31 3.15 -0.75
N VAL A 161 4.23 2.65 -1.97
CA VAL A 161 5.24 2.93 -3.00
C VAL A 161 4.56 3.46 -4.24
N ALA A 162 5.26 4.35 -4.93
CA ALA A 162 4.77 4.93 -6.16
C ALA A 162 5.87 4.94 -7.22
N TRP A 163 5.47 4.74 -8.48
CA TRP A 163 6.33 4.80 -9.65
C TRP A 163 5.61 5.48 -10.81
N GLY A 164 6.36 6.21 -11.64
CA GLY A 164 5.87 6.81 -12.87
C GLY A 164 6.82 6.57 -14.04
N GLY A 165 6.31 6.04 -15.13
CA GLY A 165 7.11 5.60 -16.28
C GLY A 165 7.75 6.73 -17.07
N ARG A 166 7.17 7.94 -17.09
CA ARG A 166 7.67 9.06 -17.92
C ARG A 166 9.15 9.37 -17.70
N ASP A 167 9.55 9.53 -16.44
CA ASP A 167 10.93 9.88 -16.03
C ASP A 167 11.53 8.84 -15.05
N GLY A 168 10.85 7.71 -14.88
CA GLY A 168 11.23 6.66 -13.95
C GLY A 168 11.27 7.13 -12.49
N SER A 169 10.51 8.16 -12.14
CA SER A 169 10.43 8.64 -10.76
C SER A 169 9.76 7.60 -9.87
N TRP A 170 10.27 7.48 -8.64
CA TRP A 170 9.71 6.57 -7.65
C TRP A 170 9.85 7.13 -6.23
N ALA A 171 9.02 6.64 -5.33
CA ALA A 171 9.06 6.98 -3.91
C ALA A 171 8.52 5.86 -3.03
N ILE A 172 9.05 5.76 -1.81
CA ILE A 172 8.59 4.88 -0.74
C ILE A 172 8.18 5.75 0.45
N TYR A 173 6.99 5.51 0.97
CA TYR A 173 6.40 6.19 2.11
C TYR A 173 6.15 5.18 3.23
N VAL A 174 6.46 5.57 4.46
CA VAL A 174 6.14 4.80 5.67
C VAL A 174 5.41 5.73 6.64
N ASP A 175 4.22 5.33 7.04
CA ASP A 175 3.30 6.08 7.91
C ASP A 175 3.01 7.49 7.38
N GLY A 176 2.82 7.58 6.06
CA GLY A 176 2.49 8.82 5.36
C GLY A 176 3.69 9.73 5.06
N ALA A 177 4.87 9.45 5.61
CA ALA A 177 6.06 10.24 5.36
C ALA A 177 6.97 9.58 4.31
N LYS A 178 7.45 10.37 3.35
CA LYS A 178 8.38 9.92 2.32
C LYS A 178 9.72 9.56 2.96
N ARG A 179 10.13 8.30 2.80
CA ARG A 179 11.41 7.80 3.33
C ARG A 179 12.49 7.76 2.26
N GLU A 180 12.11 7.33 1.07
CA GLU A 180 13.04 7.17 -0.04
C GLU A 180 12.41 7.65 -1.34
N SER A 181 13.24 8.10 -2.28
CA SER A 181 12.80 8.46 -3.62
C SER A 181 13.96 8.52 -4.60
N GLY A 182 13.64 8.45 -5.88
CA GLY A 182 14.62 8.61 -6.95
C GLY A 182 13.95 8.81 -8.31
N ARG A 183 14.77 8.79 -9.35
CA ARG A 183 14.40 8.94 -10.76
C ARG A 183 15.15 7.90 -11.58
N GLY A 184 14.77 7.72 -12.86
CA GLY A 184 15.48 6.83 -13.78
C GLY A 184 15.14 5.34 -13.65
N LEU A 185 14.24 4.96 -12.74
CA LEU A 185 13.83 3.56 -12.59
C LEU A 185 12.86 3.20 -13.72
N ASN A 186 13.32 2.43 -14.70
CA ASN A 186 12.53 2.00 -15.86
C ASN A 186 11.84 3.15 -16.64
N THR A 187 12.61 4.17 -17.01
CA THR A 187 12.14 5.35 -17.75
C THR A 187 11.57 5.01 -19.14
N GLY A 188 10.55 5.77 -19.57
CA GLY A 188 9.92 5.66 -20.88
C GLY A 188 9.03 4.44 -21.06
N SER A 189 8.71 3.72 -19.98
CA SER A 189 8.00 2.45 -20.03
C SER A 189 6.61 2.52 -19.40
N LYS A 190 5.78 1.50 -19.70
CA LYS A 190 4.52 1.22 -19.03
C LYS A 190 4.58 -0.17 -18.39
N ILE A 191 3.75 -0.41 -17.39
CA ILE A 191 3.50 -1.77 -16.87
C ILE A 191 2.23 -2.28 -17.53
N ALA A 192 2.29 -3.42 -18.22
CA ALA A 192 1.11 -4.00 -18.86
C ALA A 192 0.09 -4.50 -17.83
N GLY A 193 -1.18 -4.32 -18.15
CA GLY A 193 -2.33 -4.81 -17.40
C GLY A 193 -2.60 -6.30 -17.62
N GLY A 194 -3.71 -6.79 -17.07
CA GLY A 194 -4.17 -8.17 -17.23
C GLY A 194 -3.36 -9.22 -16.46
N GLY A 195 -2.45 -8.78 -15.59
CA GLY A 195 -1.57 -9.64 -14.82
C GLY A 195 -2.14 -10.15 -13.51
N VAL A 196 -1.27 -10.72 -12.68
CA VAL A 196 -1.60 -11.28 -11.37
C VAL A 196 -0.87 -10.51 -10.27
N PHE A 197 -1.64 -10.03 -9.29
CA PHE A 197 -1.10 -9.36 -8.10
C PHE A 197 -1.09 -10.32 -6.91
N ILE A 198 0.07 -10.44 -6.26
CA ILE A 198 0.34 -11.35 -5.15
C ILE A 198 0.82 -10.55 -3.93
N ILE A 199 0.35 -10.95 -2.74
CA ILE A 199 0.85 -10.48 -1.43
C ILE A 199 1.59 -11.66 -0.78
N ALA A 200 2.79 -11.36 -0.25
CA ALA A 200 3.74 -12.31 0.32
C ALA A 200 4.21 -13.40 -0.67
N GLN A 201 5.52 -13.49 -0.89
CA GLN A 201 6.17 -14.51 -1.72
C GLN A 201 7.63 -14.71 -1.30
#